data_AF-A0A950PX34-F1
#
_entry.id   AF-A0A950PX34-F1
#
_cell.length_a   1.000
_cell.length_b   1.000
_cell.length_c   1.000
_cell.angle_alpha   90.00
_cell.angle_beta   90.00
_cell.angle_gamma   90.00
#
_symmetry.space_group_name_H-M   'P 1'
#
loop_
_entity.id
_entity.type
_entity.pdbx_description
1 polymer ?
#
loop_
_entity_poly.entity_id
_entity_poly.type
_entity_poly.pdbx_seq_one_letter_code
_entity_poly.pdbx_strand_id
1 'polypeptide(L)'
;MSPMPRAQLLVACAALLGYRFEARVLAACCDVTEAQALCVLRRACRRGLFVCESARERRYRFCHALYRSAIRESLEPARANALHARIATTLEALSDPQFGSEILAYHWSRAGDGVRARRCRRRAAVEARRLGTSS
;
A
#
# COMPACT_ATOMS: atom_id res chain seq x y z
N MET A 1 12.01 12.70 -17.30
CA MET A 1 11.88 12.34 -15.87
C MET A 1 12.82 11.18 -15.57
N SER A 2 13.86 11.37 -14.75
CA SER A 2 14.78 10.27 -14.39
C SER A 2 14.04 9.16 -13.64
N PRO A 3 14.37 7.88 -13.89
CA PRO A 3 13.76 6.76 -13.20
C PRO A 3 14.12 6.80 -11.71
N MET A 4 13.12 6.64 -10.86
CA MET A 4 13.31 6.57 -9.41
C MET A 4 14.10 5.30 -9.05
N PRO A 5 15.17 5.38 -8.25
CA PRO A 5 15.86 4.20 -7.75
C PRO A 5 14.90 3.22 -7.07
N ARG A 6 15.05 1.91 -7.33
CA ARG A 6 14.14 0.87 -6.82
C ARG A 6 13.89 0.94 -5.31
N ALA A 7 14.90 1.25 -4.52
CA ALA A 7 14.76 1.38 -3.07
C ALA A 7 13.82 2.53 -2.68
N GLN A 8 13.91 3.66 -3.39
CA GLN A 8 13.00 4.79 -3.18
C GLN A 8 11.58 4.43 -3.63
N LEU A 9 11.43 3.74 -4.77
CA LEU A 9 10.12 3.27 -5.25
C LEU A 9 9.41 2.39 -4.20
N LEU A 10 10.13 1.45 -3.58
CA LEU A 10 9.60 0.60 -2.52
C LEU A 10 9.16 1.43 -1.30
N VAL A 11 9.96 2.39 -0.88
CA VAL A 11 9.64 3.26 0.26
C VAL A 11 8.42 4.15 -0.04
N ALA A 12 8.34 4.73 -1.24
CA ALA A 12 7.21 5.52 -1.70
C ALA A 12 5.92 4.68 -1.78
N CYS A 13 6.01 3.48 -2.35
CA CYS A 13 4.88 2.57 -2.43
C CYS A 13 4.41 2.14 -1.04
N ALA A 14 5.32 1.81 -0.11
CA ALA A 14 4.99 1.53 1.28
C ALA A 14 4.26 2.70 1.95
N ALA A 15 4.73 3.94 1.71
CA ALA A 15 4.12 5.13 2.27
C ALA A 15 2.65 5.31 1.80
N LEU A 16 2.34 4.93 0.56
CA LEU A 16 0.98 4.98 0.04
C LEU A 16 0.13 3.78 0.46
N LEU A 17 0.72 2.58 0.53
CA LEU A 17 0.04 1.33 0.89
C LEU A 17 -0.55 1.37 2.30
N GLY A 18 0.18 1.93 3.28
CA GLY A 18 -0.33 2.03 4.64
C GLY A 18 0.75 2.30 5.68
N TYR A 19 0.34 2.42 6.95
CA TYR A 19 1.30 2.51 8.06
C TYR A 19 1.92 1.15 8.40
N ARG A 20 1.16 0.07 8.21
CA ARG A 20 1.58 -1.34 8.34
C ARG A 20 1.36 -2.05 7.02
N PHE A 21 2.25 -2.99 6.70
CA PHE A 21 2.16 -3.78 5.47
C PHE A 21 3.00 -5.06 5.56
N GLU A 22 2.69 -6.01 4.68
CA GLU A 22 3.47 -7.23 4.49
C GLU A 22 4.47 -7.05 3.34
N ALA A 23 5.67 -7.64 3.49
CA ALA A 23 6.71 -7.55 2.47
C ALA A 23 6.27 -8.11 1.11
N ARG A 24 5.51 -9.21 1.08
CA ARG A 24 4.99 -9.80 -0.15
C ARG A 24 4.06 -8.87 -0.93
N VAL A 25 3.19 -8.14 -0.22
CA VAL A 25 2.24 -7.20 -0.83
C VAL A 25 2.98 -6.00 -1.41
N LEU A 26 3.95 -5.46 -0.65
CA LEU A 26 4.80 -4.37 -1.12
C LEU A 26 5.62 -4.78 -2.37
N ALA A 27 6.17 -6.00 -2.37
CA ALA A 27 6.93 -6.55 -3.48
C ALA A 27 6.08 -6.66 -4.76
N ALA A 28 4.88 -7.24 -4.63
CA ALA A 28 3.91 -7.34 -5.73
C ALA A 28 3.50 -5.95 -6.25
N CYS A 29 3.28 -4.98 -5.35
CA CYS A 29 2.98 -3.60 -5.74
C CYS A 29 4.16 -2.88 -6.41
N CYS A 30 5.38 -3.42 -6.39
CA CYS A 30 6.56 -2.80 -7.00
C CYS A 30 7.14 -3.60 -8.16
N ASP A 31 6.50 -4.72 -8.54
CA ASP A 31 6.98 -5.66 -9.55
C ASP A 31 8.42 -6.13 -9.28
N VAL A 32 8.67 -6.54 -8.04
CA VAL A 32 9.96 -7.08 -7.59
C VAL A 32 9.74 -8.37 -6.83
N THR A 33 10.81 -9.17 -6.69
CA THR A 33 10.72 -10.37 -5.86
C THR A 33 10.65 -10.00 -4.39
N GLU A 34 10.01 -10.87 -3.59
CA GLU A 34 9.93 -10.65 -2.14
C GLU A 34 11.33 -10.59 -1.50
N ALA A 35 12.29 -11.38 -1.98
CA ALA A 35 13.68 -11.33 -1.52
C ALA A 35 14.34 -9.96 -1.76
N GLN A 36 14.07 -9.33 -2.92
CA GLN A 36 14.55 -7.97 -3.21
C GLN A 36 13.91 -6.94 -2.27
N ALA A 37 12.60 -7.03 -2.04
CA ALA A 37 11.90 -6.16 -1.11
C ALA A 37 12.45 -6.31 0.33
N LEU A 38 12.64 -7.54 0.82
CA LEU A 38 13.21 -7.83 2.13
C LEU A 38 14.63 -7.25 2.29
N CYS A 39 15.47 -7.29 1.25
CA CYS A 39 16.80 -6.69 1.29
C CYS A 39 16.72 -5.17 1.52
N VAL A 40 15.82 -4.48 0.83
CA VAL A 40 15.59 -3.04 1.01
C VAL A 40 14.99 -2.75 2.38
N LEU A 41 13.97 -3.50 2.81
CA LEU A 41 13.31 -3.33 4.10
C LEU A 41 14.29 -3.51 5.26
N ARG A 42 15.17 -4.53 5.23
CA ARG A 42 16.20 -4.74 6.26
C ARG A 42 17.19 -3.58 6.35
N ARG A 43 17.59 -2.99 5.20
CA ARG A 43 18.44 -1.80 5.17
C ARG A 43 17.72 -0.57 5.72
N ALA A 44 16.44 -0.40 5.37
CA ALA A 44 15.62 0.69 5.88
C ALA A 44 15.32 0.56 7.38
N CYS A 45 15.17 -0.66 7.91
CA CYS A 45 15.05 -0.91 9.35
C CYS A 45 16.31 -0.48 10.11
N ARG A 46 17.50 -0.82 9.60
CA ARG A 46 18.79 -0.36 10.17
C ARG A 46 18.97 1.16 10.18
N ARG A 47 18.21 1.87 9.33
CA ARG A 47 18.20 3.34 9.26
C ARG A 47 17.04 3.96 10.05
N GLY A 48 16.28 3.16 10.80
CA GLY A 48 15.15 3.65 11.60
C GLY A 48 13.94 4.12 10.80
N LEU A 49 13.81 3.72 9.53
CA LEU A 49 12.64 4.08 8.72
C LEU A 49 11.45 3.14 8.98
N PHE A 50 11.74 1.85 9.14
CA PHE A 50 10.74 0.80 9.41
C PHE A 50 11.09 -0.01 10.65
N VAL A 51 10.07 -0.59 11.27
CA VAL A 51 10.17 -1.64 12.28
C VAL A 51 9.64 -2.94 11.68
N CYS A 52 10.37 -4.05 11.88
CA CYS A 52 9.84 -5.38 11.64
C CYS A 52 8.99 -5.79 12.85
N GLU A 53 7.66 -5.83 12.69
CA GLU A 53 6.75 -6.22 13.77
C GLU A 53 6.69 -7.74 13.95
N SER A 54 6.85 -8.50 12.86
CA SER A 54 6.89 -9.96 12.90
C SER A 54 7.80 -10.48 11.79
N ALA A 55 8.89 -11.15 12.16
CA ALA A 55 9.81 -11.76 11.21
C ALA A 55 9.18 -12.97 10.50
N ARG A 56 8.36 -13.75 11.21
CA ARG A 56 7.57 -14.87 10.65
C ARG A 56 6.51 -14.37 9.69
N GLU A 57 5.76 -13.36 10.14
CA GLU A 57 4.75 -12.58 9.41
C GLU A 57 5.28 -11.86 8.15
N ARG A 58 6.57 -11.53 8.18
CA ARG A 58 7.20 -10.52 7.31
C ARG A 58 6.39 -9.22 7.29
N ARG A 59 5.86 -8.84 8.46
CA ARG A 59 5.08 -7.62 8.70
C ARG A 59 5.98 -6.49 9.15
N TYR A 60 5.80 -5.34 8.52
CA TYR A 60 6.56 -4.13 8.76
C TYR A 60 5.63 -2.96 9.00
N ARG A 61 6.14 -1.96 9.74
CA ARG A 61 5.49 -0.65 9.87
C ARG A 61 6.50 0.47 9.76
N PHE A 62 6.02 1.68 9.50
CA PHE A 62 6.85 2.87 9.68
C PHE A 62 7.24 3.03 11.16
N CYS A 63 8.48 3.44 11.42
CA CYS A 63 8.89 3.81 12.78
C CYS A 63 8.08 4.99 13.30
N HIS A 64 7.90 6.01 12.44
CA HIS A 64 7.20 7.26 12.76
C HIS A 64 6.23 7.65 11.64
N ALA A 65 5.06 8.15 12.02
CA ALA A 65 4.06 8.64 11.08
C ALA A 65 4.57 9.82 10.23
N LEU A 66 5.46 10.66 10.78
CA LEU A 66 6.04 11.82 10.09
C LEU A 66 6.85 11.43 8.85
N TYR A 67 7.65 10.36 8.91
CA TYR A 67 8.38 9.90 7.72
C TYR A 67 7.44 9.51 6.59
N ARG A 68 6.36 8.79 6.92
CA ARG A 68 5.33 8.42 5.95
C ARG A 68 4.69 9.66 5.34
N SER A 69 4.32 10.65 6.15
CA SER A 69 3.72 11.90 5.66
C SER A 69 4.67 12.67 4.75
N ALA A 70 5.92 12.87 5.17
CA ALA A 70 6.94 13.57 4.39
C ALA A 70 7.19 12.89 3.03
N ILE A 71 7.27 11.56 2.99
CA ILE A 71 7.40 10.80 1.73
C ILE A 71 6.18 11.05 0.84
N ARG A 72 4.96 10.98 1.38
CA ARG A 72 3.72 11.19 0.60
C ARG A 72 3.65 12.60 0.02
N GLU A 73 4.05 13.61 0.79
CA GLU A 73 4.04 15.02 0.38
C GLU A 73 5.14 15.33 -0.64
N SER A 74 6.26 14.60 -0.60
CA SER A 74 7.35 14.73 -1.59
C SER A 74 7.06 14.09 -2.95
N LEU A 75 5.98 13.31 -3.08
CA LEU A 75 5.65 12.63 -4.33
C LEU A 75 4.93 13.57 -5.29
N GLU A 76 5.50 13.70 -6.48
CA GLU A 76 4.82 14.31 -7.63
C GLU A 76 3.42 13.69 -7.82
N PRO A 77 2.36 14.50 -8.03
CA PRO A 77 0.98 14.01 -8.11
C PRO A 77 0.80 12.87 -9.13
N ALA A 78 1.38 13.01 -10.33
CA ALA A 78 1.30 11.98 -11.36
C ALA A 78 1.91 10.64 -10.92
N ARG A 79 3.01 10.67 -10.16
CA ARG A 79 3.66 9.47 -9.62
C ARG A 79 2.82 8.85 -8.51
N ALA A 80 2.29 9.66 -7.60
CA ALA A 80 1.41 9.19 -6.55
C ALA A 80 0.17 8.49 -7.13
N ASN A 81 -0.46 9.07 -8.15
CA ASN A 81 -1.62 8.49 -8.83
C ASN A 81 -1.29 7.13 -9.46
N ALA A 82 -0.17 7.03 -10.18
CA ALA A 82 0.28 5.78 -10.78
C ALA A 82 0.54 4.68 -9.73
N LEU A 83 1.16 5.04 -8.61
CA LEU A 83 1.38 4.11 -7.50
C LEU A 83 0.06 3.68 -6.84
N HIS A 84 -0.89 4.60 -6.67
CA HIS A 84 -2.23 4.26 -6.16
C HIS A 84 -2.96 3.28 -7.08
N ALA A 85 -2.90 3.46 -8.40
CA ALA A 85 -3.50 2.55 -9.37
C ALA A 85 -2.88 1.14 -9.27
N ARG A 86 -1.56 1.08 -9.14
CA ARG A 86 -0.81 -0.17 -9.01
C ARG A 86 -1.15 -0.89 -7.71
N ILE A 87 -1.18 -0.18 -6.58
CA ILE A 87 -1.61 -0.73 -5.30
C ILE A 87 -3.04 -1.28 -5.41
N ALA A 88 -3.99 -0.49 -5.92
CA ALA A 88 -5.38 -0.95 -6.06
C ALA A 88 -5.50 -2.22 -6.90
N THR A 89 -4.75 -2.28 -8.01
CA THR A 89 -4.72 -3.45 -8.90
C THR A 89 -4.16 -4.67 -8.18
N THR A 90 -3.03 -4.53 -7.47
CA THR A 90 -2.41 -5.62 -6.72
C THR A 90 -3.34 -6.12 -5.61
N LEU A 91 -3.93 -5.23 -4.82
CA LEU A 91 -4.83 -5.61 -3.73
C LEU A 91 -6.09 -6.31 -4.26
N GLU A 92 -6.65 -5.84 -5.37
CA GLU A 92 -7.81 -6.47 -6.02
C GLU A 92 -7.45 -7.87 -6.55
N ALA A 93 -6.27 -8.05 -7.13
CA ALA A 93 -5.79 -9.34 -7.63
C ALA A 93 -5.50 -10.36 -6.52
N LEU A 94 -5.00 -9.91 -5.36
CA LEU A 94 -4.77 -10.77 -4.20
C LEU A 94 -6.08 -11.31 -3.61
N SER A 95 -7.19 -10.58 -3.77
CA SER A 95 -8.52 -10.95 -3.25
C SER A 95 -8.50 -11.32 -1.75
N ASP A 96 -7.59 -10.72 -0.99
CA ASP A 96 -7.42 -10.98 0.44
C ASP A 96 -8.46 -10.15 1.23
N PRO A 97 -9.30 -10.79 2.07
CA PRO A 97 -10.34 -10.11 2.85
C PRO A 97 -9.82 -8.97 3.74
N GLN A 98 -8.53 -8.97 4.09
CA GLN A 98 -7.94 -7.87 4.87
C GLN A 98 -7.93 -6.53 4.11
N PHE A 99 -7.98 -6.58 2.78
CA PHE A 99 -8.04 -5.40 1.90
C PHE A 99 -9.47 -5.18 1.41
N GLY A 100 -10.35 -4.84 2.37
CA GLY A 100 -11.77 -4.62 2.10
C GLY A 100 -12.06 -3.58 1.02
N SER A 101 -13.30 -3.59 0.51
CA SER A 101 -13.72 -2.76 -0.61
C SER A 101 -13.51 -1.24 -0.39
N GLU A 102 -13.51 -0.78 0.86
CA GLU A 102 -13.24 0.63 1.19
C GLU A 102 -11.78 1.04 0.91
N ILE A 103 -10.82 0.16 1.19
CA ILE A 103 -9.40 0.40 0.90
C ILE A 103 -9.19 0.50 -0.62
N LEU A 104 -9.78 -0.43 -1.37
CA LEU A 104 -9.74 -0.40 -2.84
C LEU A 104 -10.37 0.89 -3.39
N ALA A 105 -11.50 1.33 -2.83
CA ALA A 105 -12.13 2.58 -3.21
C ALA A 105 -11.23 3.80 -2.98
N TYR A 106 -10.54 3.86 -1.85
CA TYR A 106 -9.57 4.91 -1.56
C TYR A 106 -8.46 4.93 -2.62
N HIS A 107 -7.80 3.80 -2.89
CA HIS A 107 -6.70 3.77 -3.86
C HIS A 107 -7.16 4.08 -5.28
N TRP A 108 -8.30 3.56 -5.75
CA TRP A 108 -8.83 3.91 -7.08
C TRP A 108 -9.18 5.40 -7.19
N SER A 109 -9.74 5.99 -6.13
CA SER A 109 -10.06 7.42 -6.11
C SER A 109 -8.79 8.28 -6.22
N ARG A 110 -7.73 7.90 -5.49
CA ARG A 110 -6.44 8.59 -5.53
C ARG A 110 -5.68 8.35 -6.84
N ALA A 111 -6.00 7.28 -7.56
CA ALA A 111 -5.49 7.02 -8.90
C ALA A 111 -6.20 7.85 -10.00
N GLY A 112 -7.31 8.52 -9.67
CA GLY A 112 -8.16 9.20 -10.65
C GLY A 112 -9.20 8.30 -11.34
N ASP A 113 -9.30 7.02 -10.97
CA ASP A 113 -10.31 6.10 -11.51
C ASP A 113 -11.60 6.16 -10.68
N GLY A 114 -12.42 7.18 -10.97
CA GLY A 114 -13.69 7.39 -10.28
C GLY A 114 -14.70 6.26 -10.49
N VAL A 115 -14.62 5.53 -11.62
CA VAL A 115 -15.55 4.44 -11.93
C VAL A 115 -15.29 3.25 -11.02
N ARG A 116 -14.03 2.79 -10.95
CA ARG A 116 -13.64 1.70 -10.04
C ARG A 116 -13.83 2.09 -8.57
N ALA A 117 -13.50 3.34 -8.21
CA ALA A 117 -13.71 3.83 -6.85
C ALA A 117 -15.19 3.73 -6.42
N ARG A 118 -16.12 4.22 -7.26
CA ARG A 118 -17.57 4.11 -6.97
C ARG A 118 -18.04 2.65 -6.88
N ARG A 119 -17.55 1.77 -7.75
CA ARG A 119 -17.86 0.33 -7.70
C ARG A 119 -17.46 -0.27 -6.36
N CYS A 120 -16.24 0.02 -5.91
CA CYS A 120 -15.71 -0.45 -4.63
C CYS A 120 -16.50 0.12 -3.44
N ARG A 121 -16.82 1.43 -3.40
CA ARG A 121 -17.66 2.00 -2.32
C ARG A 121 -19.03 1.34 -2.23
N ARG A 122 -19.65 1.02 -3.37
CA ARG A 122 -20.93 0.28 -3.40
C ARG A 122 -20.80 -1.11 -2.79
N ARG A 123 -19.70 -1.83 -3.06
CA ARG A 123 -19.41 -3.14 -2.45
C ARG A 123 -19.20 -3.00 -0.93
N ALA A 124 -18.41 -2.02 -0.50
CA ALA A 124 -18.17 -1.73 0.92
C ALA A 124 -19.47 -1.43 1.68
N ALA A 125 -20.37 -0.65 1.10
CA ALA A 125 -21.68 -0.37 1.69
C ALA A 125 -22.54 -1.64 1.87
N VAL A 126 -22.47 -2.59 0.93
CA VAL A 126 -23.17 -3.89 1.04
C VAL A 126 -22.52 -4.77 2.11
N GLU A 127 -21.19 -4.82 2.17
CA GLU A 127 -20.42 -5.55 3.20
C GLU A 127 -20.76 -5.05 4.61
N ALA A 128 -20.76 -3.72 4.82
CA ALA A 128 -21.08 -3.11 6.12
C ALA A 128 -22.50 -3.43 6.61
N ARG A 129 -23.50 -3.45 5.70
CA ARG A 129 -24.88 -3.83 6.05
C ARG A 129 -24.99 -5.27 6.54
N ARG A 130 -24.24 -6.20 5.94
CA ARG A 130 -24.25 -7.62 6.34
C ARG A 130 -23.68 -7.82 7.74
N LEU A 131 -22.64 -7.06 8.08
CA LEU A 131 -22.02 -7.10 9.41
C LEU A 131 -22.92 -6.46 10.47
N GLY A 132 -23.63 -5.39 10.13
CA GLY A 132 -24.56 -4.71 11.04
C GLY A 132 -25.85 -5.47 11.34
N THR A 133 -26.18 -6.51 10.55
CA THR A 133 -27.34 -7.40 10.79
C THR A 133 -27.00 -8.64 11.61
N SER A 134 -25.73 -8.81 12.01
CA SER A 134 -25.26 -9.94 12.83
C SER A 134 -24.97 -9.54 14.28
N SER A 135 -25.58 -8.47 14.77
CA SER A 135 -25.49 -7.96 16.15
C SER A 135 -26.84 -7.90 16.82
#